data_AF-A0A7S9LGF7-F1
#
_entry.id   AF-A0A7S9LGF7-F1
#
_cell.length_a   1.000
_cell.length_b   1.000
_cell.length_c   1.000
_cell.angle_alpha   90.00
_cell.angle_beta   90.00
_cell.angle_gamma   90.00
#
_symmetry.space_group_name_H-M   'P 1'
#
loop_
_entity.id
_entity.type
_entity.pdbx_description
1 polymer ?
#
loop_
_entity_poly.entity_id
_entity_poly.type
_entity_poly.pdbx_seq_one_letter_code
_entity_poly.pdbx_strand_id
1 'polypeptide(L)' 'MYNQGRVMIFNKLGFPIGQILIPGRKKGHHLRTTHPMFIPGTRDLLICTNDFESGEGAWIFKAQGFAESHKSFQFHD' A
#
# COMPACT_ATOMS: atom_id res chain seq x y z
N MET A 1 -2.09 5.55 -6.01
CA MET A 1 -2.99 6.62 -6.53
C MET A 1 -3.21 7.60 -5.39
N TYR A 2 -2.72 8.83 -5.52
CA TYR A 2 -2.70 9.79 -4.41
C TYR A 2 -4.11 10.33 -4.11
N ASN A 3 -4.38 10.65 -2.84
CA ASN A 3 -5.64 11.21 -2.32
C ASN A 3 -6.90 10.32 -2.47
N GLN A 4 -6.76 9.00 -2.39
CA GLN A 4 -7.89 8.07 -2.53
C GLN A 4 -8.01 7.01 -1.43
N GLY A 5 -6.98 6.87 -0.60
CA GLY A 5 -6.95 5.86 0.47
C GLY A 5 -6.99 4.42 -0.07
N ARG A 6 -6.26 4.13 -1.16
CA ARG A 6 -6.22 2.78 -1.76
C ARG A 6 -4.96 2.51 -2.58
N VAL A 7 -4.67 1.23 -2.75
CA VAL A 7 -3.65 0.69 -3.68
C VAL A 7 -4.34 -0.19 -4.72
N MET A 8 -4.02 0.02 -6.00
CA MET A 8 -4.49 -0.80 -7.11
C MET A 8 -3.44 -1.82 -7.49
N ILE A 9 -3.85 -3.03 -7.83
CA ILE A 9 -2.95 -4.15 -8.13
C ILE A 9 -3.19 -4.60 -9.56
N PHE A 10 -2.11 -4.72 -10.32
CA PHE A 10 -2.13 -5.04 -11.74
C PHE A 10 -1.33 -6.32 -12.02
N ASN A 11 -1.74 -7.07 -13.03
CA ASN A 11 -0.92 -8.18 -13.55
C ASN A 11 0.15 -7.67 -14.53
N LYS A 12 1.00 -8.57 -15.03
CA LYS A 12 2.08 -8.27 -15.98
C LYS A 12 1.63 -7.64 -17.31
N LEU A 13 0.35 -7.71 -17.64
CA LEU A 13 -0.24 -7.12 -18.85
C LEU A 13 -0.92 -5.76 -18.56
N GLY A 14 -0.86 -5.27 -17.32
CA GLY A 14 -1.47 -4.00 -16.93
C GLY A 14 -2.98 -4.08 -16.64
N PHE A 15 -3.58 -5.28 -16.57
CA PHE A 15 -4.99 -5.41 -16.17
C PHE A 15 -5.12 -5.32 -14.64
N PRO A 16 -6.10 -4.55 -14.12
CA PRO A 16 -6.36 -4.52 -12.68
C PRO A 16 -6.91 -5.88 -12.22
N ILE A 17 -6.26 -6.48 -11.23
CA ILE A 17 -6.63 -7.79 -10.65
C ILE A 17 -7.05 -7.70 -9.19
N GLY A 18 -6.93 -6.53 -8.57
CA GLY A 18 -7.31 -6.33 -7.18
C GLY A 18 -7.15 -4.90 -6.71
N GLN A 19 -7.63 -4.64 -5.49
CA GLN A 19 -7.44 -3.37 -4.80
C GLN A 19 -7.39 -3.60 -3.28
N ILE A 20 -6.62 -2.75 -2.59
CA ILE A 20 -6.56 -2.68 -1.13
C ILE A 20 -7.16 -1.35 -0.71
N LEU A 21 -8.17 -1.39 0.14
CA LEU A 21 -8.84 -0.20 0.69
C LEU A 21 -8.26 0.10 2.08
N ILE A 22 -7.86 1.35 2.30
CA ILE A 22 -7.30 1.78 3.58
C ILE A 22 -8.44 2.10 4.56
N PRO A 23 -8.39 1.59 5.81
CA PRO A 23 -9.35 1.95 6.86
C PRO A 23 -9.48 3.47 7.02
N GLY A 24 -10.67 3.96 7.32
CA GLY A 24 -10.93 5.40 7.49
C GLY A 24 -11.19 6.17 6.19
N ARG A 25 -10.83 5.64 5.00
CA ARG A 25 -10.98 6.36 3.72
C ARG A 25 -12.37 6.93 3.44
N LYS A 26 -13.44 6.24 3.86
CA LYS A 26 -14.83 6.68 3.64
C LYS A 26 -15.19 7.93 4.46
N LYS A 27 -14.43 8.22 5.52
CA LYS A 27 -14.58 9.37 6.40
C LYS A 27 -13.61 10.51 6.04
N GLY A 28 -12.80 10.34 4.99
CA GLY A 28 -11.77 11.31 4.62
C GLY A 28 -10.40 11.04 5.24
N HIS A 29 -10.25 10.03 6.09
CA HIS A 29 -8.97 9.69 6.71
C HIS A 29 -8.08 8.86 5.79
N HIS A 30 -6.76 9.03 5.95
CA HIS A 30 -5.72 8.24 5.28
C HIS A 30 -5.77 8.29 3.74
N LEU A 31 -6.30 9.37 3.17
CA LEU A 31 -6.40 9.51 1.71
C LEU A 31 -5.03 9.64 1.05
N ARG A 32 -4.03 10.14 1.79
CA ARG A 32 -2.65 10.35 1.34
C ARG A 32 -1.81 9.09 1.44
N THR A 33 -2.32 8.01 0.86
CA THR A 33 -1.58 6.75 0.67
C THR A 33 -0.54 6.93 -0.44
N THR A 34 0.74 6.79 -0.10
CA THR A 34 1.83 7.20 -1.01
C THR A 34 2.66 6.04 -1.53
N HIS A 35 2.98 5.03 -0.71
CA HIS A 35 3.89 3.97 -1.12
C HIS A 35 3.53 2.59 -0.54
N PRO A 36 3.46 1.55 -1.38
CA PRO A 36 3.43 0.16 -0.97
C PRO A 36 4.80 -0.53 -1.14
N MET A 37 5.21 -1.37 -0.20
CA MET A 37 6.44 -2.17 -0.29
C MET A 37 6.27 -3.53 0.40
N PHE A 38 6.75 -4.59 -0.25
CA PHE A 38 6.72 -5.92 0.35
C PHE A 38 7.87 -6.14 1.33
N ILE A 39 7.64 -6.95 2.37
CA ILE A 39 8.72 -7.55 3.15
C ILE A 39 9.37 -8.65 2.27
N PRO A 40 10.71 -8.62 2.06
CA PRO A 40 11.40 -9.55 1.17
C PRO A 40 11.11 -11.02 1.49
N GLY A 41 10.87 -11.82 0.45
CA GLY A 41 10.58 -13.26 0.58
C GLY A 41 9.21 -13.59 1.20
N THR A 42 8.35 -12.59 1.43
CA THR A 42 7.00 -12.80 1.96
C THR A 42 5.94 -12.21 1.03
N ARG A 43 4.67 -12.43 1.36
CA ARG A 43 3.51 -11.79 0.75
C ARG A 43 3.03 -10.56 1.53
N ASP A 44 3.74 -10.16 2.57
CA ASP A 44 3.35 -9.05 3.42
C ASP A 44 3.66 -7.71 2.73
N LEU A 45 2.60 -6.96 2.41
CA LEU A 45 2.69 -5.62 1.83
C LEU A 45 2.48 -4.57 2.91
N LEU A 46 3.48 -3.73 3.13
CA LEU A 46 3.42 -2.54 3.98
C LEU A 46 3.01 -1.34 3.13
N ILE A 47 2.10 -0.51 3.65
CA ILE A 47 1.56 0.64 2.94
C ILE A 47 1.65 1.85 3.87
N CYS A 48 2.40 2.88 3.47
CA CYS A 48 2.48 4.12 4.22
C CYS A 48 1.42 5.14 3.78
N THR A 49 0.91 5.87 4.75
CA THR A 49 -0.06 6.95 4.56
C THR A 49 0.10 8.00 5.64
N ASN A 50 -0.47 9.17 5.40
CA ASN A 50 -0.63 10.20 6.42
C ASN A 50 -2.02 10.81 6.39
N ASP A 51 -2.34 11.47 7.48
CA ASP A 51 -3.63 12.05 7.80
C ASP A 51 -3.49 13.34 8.62
N PHE A 52 -2.39 14.07 8.42
CA PHE A 52 -2.10 15.27 9.22
C PHE A 52 -3.20 16.32 9.16
N GLU A 53 -3.87 16.46 8.01
CA GLU A 53 -4.96 17.43 7.83
C GLU A 53 -6.29 16.96 8.43
N SER A 54 -6.45 15.66 8.71
CA SER A 54 -7.69 15.11 9.28
C SER A 54 -7.51 14.56 10.70
N GLY A 55 -6.31 14.73 11.29
CA GLY A 55 -6.06 14.60 12.73
C GLY A 55 -5.49 13.26 13.19
N GLU A 56 -5.31 12.26 12.33
CA GLU A 56 -4.84 10.93 12.74
C GLU A 56 -3.31 10.71 12.57
N GLY A 57 -2.56 11.66 12.00
CA GLY A 57 -1.10 11.57 11.90
C GLY A 57 -0.61 10.59 10.81
N ALA A 58 0.54 9.92 11.00
CA ALA A 58 1.12 9.01 10.01
C ALA A 58 0.95 7.54 10.41
N TRP A 59 0.66 6.67 9.43
CA TRP A 59 0.35 5.25 9.65
C TRP A 59 1.05 4.34 8.65
N ILE A 60 1.34 3.12 9.10
CA ILE A 60 1.74 1.99 8.25
C ILE A 60 0.69 0.89 8.40
N PHE A 61 0.05 0.53 7.29
CA PHE A 61 -0.89 -0.59 7.22
C PHE A 61 -0.20 -1.82 6.64
N LYS A 62 -0.63 -3.01 7.07
CA LYS A 62 -0.20 -4.30 6.52
C LYS A 62 -1.35 -4.96 5.76
N ALA A 63 -1.06 -5.47 4.57
CA ALA A 63 -1.99 -6.26 3.75
C ALA A 63 -1.28 -7.47 3.15
N GLN A 64 -2.04 -8.42 2.61
CA GLN A 64 -1.51 -9.57 1.86
C GLN A 64 -1.49 -9.26 0.36
N GLY A 65 -0.35 -9.48 -0.29
CA GLY A 65 -0.23 -9.42 -1.74
C GLY A 65 -0.65 -10.72 -2.43
N PHE A 66 -0.75 -10.63 -3.76
CA PHE A 66 -1.14 -11.76 -4.62
C PHE A 66 0.02 -12.71 -4.95
N ALA A 67 1.26 -12.30 -4.66
CA ALA A 67 2.48 -13.08 -4.85
C ALA A 67 3.54 -12.66 -3.82
N GLU A 68 4.62 -13.45 -3.72
CA GLU A 68 5.79 -13.13 -2.89
C GLU A 68 6.63 -12.01 -3.51
N SER A 69 7.31 -11.25 -2.65
CA SER A 69 8.21 -10.18 -3.06
C SER A 69 9.35 -10.70 -3.93
N HIS A 70 9.65 -9.97 -5.01
CA HIS A 70 10.97 -10.03 -5.62
C HIS A 70 12.04 -9.47 -4.68
N LYS A 71 13.26 -9.99 -4.74
CA LYS A 71 14.43 -9.39 -4.06
C LYS A 71 14.90 -8.18 -4.85
N SER A 72 14.48 -6.99 -4.45
CA SER A 72 14.90 -5.74 -5.08
C SER A 72 16.29 -5.29 -4.62
N PHE A 73 16.86 -4.30 -5.32
CA PHE A 73 18.20 -3.77 -5.04
C PHE A 73 18.39 -3.21 -3.61
N GLN A 74 17.28 -2.93 -2.92
CA GLN A 74 17.30 -2.41 -1.56
C GLN A 74 17.76 -3.46 -0.53
N PHE A 75 17.79 -4.75 -0.88
CA PHE A 75 18.07 -5.85 0.03
C PHE A 75 19.23 -6.72 -0.49
N HIS A 76 20.41 -6.11 -0.61
CA HIS A 76 21.68 -6.80 -0.88
C HIS A 76 22.46 -6.99 0.43
N ASP A 77 23.17 -8.12 0.54
CA ASP A 77 24.10 -8.43 1.63
C ASP A 77 25.46 -7.71 1.44
#